data_AF-A0A7W0V0A7-F1
#
_entry.id   AF-A0A7W0V0A7-F1
#
_cell.length_a   1.000
_cell.length_b   1.000
_cell.length_c   1.000
_cell.angle_alpha   90.00
_cell.angle_beta   90.00
_cell.angle_gamma   90.00
#
_symmetry.space_group_name_H-M   'P 1'
#
loop_
_entity.id
_entity.type
_entity.pdbx_description
1 polymer ?
#
loop_
_entity_poly.entity_id
_entity_poly.type
_entity_poly.pdbx_seq_one_letter_code
_entity_poly.pdbx_strand_id
1 'polypeptide(L)'
;MPYPIAHGLLAASLVAATSSEKPLLRNWKILLLCAALGNLPDCDFFFVWILHMGRSWHRAFSHSIVFSLMIGFGLAMLLAWLSKQPFKRTNAWLLTGAILSHTLLDIATTRSAVSGAQVLWPFSNQRFALNLFPYNGIESFLHRNTLVESIEGAFYFCLTELVLFGTIFCLARLSRSFFERFSQLVYGEFPSSSN
;
A
#
# COMPACT_ATOMS: atom_id res chain seq x y z
N MET A 1 8.21 -9.59 -8.05
CA MET A 1 7.29 -8.86 -7.16
C MET A 1 8.08 -7.86 -6.32
N PRO A 2 7.49 -6.72 -5.97
CA PRO A 2 8.12 -5.70 -5.14
C PRO A 2 8.40 -6.24 -3.73
N TYR A 3 9.32 -5.60 -3.02
CA TYR A 3 9.63 -5.87 -1.62
C TYR A 3 8.71 -5.04 -0.70
N PRO A 4 8.70 -5.34 0.61
CA PRO A 4 7.84 -4.66 1.57
C PRO A 4 7.97 -3.13 1.60
N ILE A 5 9.13 -2.58 1.21
CA ILE A 5 9.37 -1.15 1.17
C ILE A 5 8.51 -0.48 0.10
N ALA A 6 8.47 -1.03 -1.13
CA ALA A 6 7.62 -0.53 -2.19
C ALA A 6 6.14 -0.51 -1.79
N HIS A 7 5.63 -1.62 -1.25
CA HIS A 7 4.23 -1.72 -0.84
C HIS A 7 3.88 -0.73 0.28
N GLY A 8 4.74 -0.63 1.30
CA GLY A 8 4.54 0.31 2.40
C GLY A 8 4.58 1.77 1.95
N LEU A 9 5.54 2.13 1.09
CA LEU A 9 5.66 3.50 0.57
C LEU A 9 4.52 3.86 -0.38
N LEU A 10 4.05 2.93 -1.21
CA LEU A 10 2.90 3.18 -2.08
C LEU A 10 1.63 3.44 -1.25
N ALA A 11 1.37 2.62 -0.24
CA ALA A 11 0.25 2.82 0.67
C ALA A 11 0.36 4.15 1.45
N ALA A 12 1.57 4.52 1.91
CA ALA A 12 1.81 5.82 2.54
C ALA A 12 1.60 6.99 1.56
N SER A 13 1.97 6.82 0.29
CA SER A 13 1.79 7.83 -0.76
C SER A 13 0.32 8.12 -1.02
N LEU A 14 -0.52 7.08 -1.03
CA LEU A 14 -1.97 7.23 -1.16
C LEU A 14 -2.51 8.13 -0.04
N VAL A 15 -2.12 7.86 1.21
CA VAL A 15 -2.57 8.65 2.36
C VAL A 15 -2.03 10.08 2.32
N ALA A 16 -0.79 10.27 1.89
CA ALA A 16 -0.19 11.59 1.74
C ALA A 16 -0.91 12.43 0.66
N ALA A 17 -1.42 11.79 -0.39
CA ALA A 17 -2.19 12.45 -1.44
C ALA A 17 -3.63 12.81 -1.01
N THR A 18 -4.25 12.02 -0.14
CA THR A 18 -5.68 12.15 0.19
C THR A 18 -5.98 12.78 1.54
N SER A 19 -5.01 12.87 2.46
CA SER A 19 -5.25 13.41 3.80
C SER A 19 -5.27 14.93 3.81
N SER A 20 -6.36 15.52 4.33
CA SER A 20 -6.49 16.98 4.50
C SER A 20 -5.84 17.46 5.80
N GLU A 21 -5.10 18.57 5.71
CA GLU A 21 -4.95 19.63 6.73
C GLU A 21 -3.98 19.53 7.92
N LYS A 22 -3.10 18.54 8.09
CA LYS A 22 -2.08 18.63 9.17
C LYS A 22 -0.65 18.32 8.73
N PRO A 23 0.35 19.06 9.27
CA PRO A 23 1.76 18.80 8.97
C PRO A 23 2.10 17.33 9.28
N LEU A 24 2.92 16.73 8.41
CA LEU A 24 3.35 15.31 8.42
C LEU A 24 3.68 14.77 9.81
N LEU A 25 4.31 15.60 10.65
CA LEU A 25 4.73 15.29 12.02
C LEU A 25 3.59 15.07 13.02
N ARG A 26 2.34 15.46 12.70
CA ARG A 26 1.17 15.25 13.58
C ARG A 26 0.33 14.03 13.18
N ASN A 27 0.54 13.52 11.96
CA ASN A 27 -0.19 12.40 11.37
C ASN A 27 0.71 11.20 11.00
N TRP A 28 1.98 11.18 11.43
CA TRP A 28 2.91 10.07 11.16
C TRP A 28 2.35 8.69 11.56
N LYS A 29 1.52 8.63 12.61
CA LYS A 29 0.84 7.39 13.03
C LYS A 29 -0.05 6.81 11.93
N ILE A 30 -0.78 7.64 11.19
CA ILE A 30 -1.65 7.16 10.10
C ILE A 30 -0.82 6.73 8.89
N LEU A 31 0.31 7.40 8.63
CA LEU A 31 1.23 7.03 7.56
C LEU A 31 1.89 5.68 7.86
N LEU A 32 2.40 5.49 9.08
CA LEU A 32 2.94 4.21 9.50
C LEU A 32 1.88 3.11 9.52
N LEU A 33 0.67 3.40 10.00
CA LEU A 33 -0.43 2.43 9.96
C LEU A 33 -0.69 1.99 8.53
N CYS A 34 -0.84 2.92 7.59
CA CYS A 34 -1.13 2.56 6.20
C CYS A 34 0.06 1.90 5.50
N ALA A 35 1.29 2.29 5.81
CA ALA A 35 2.49 1.60 5.32
C ALA A 35 2.55 0.15 5.83
N ALA A 36 2.19 -0.09 7.10
CA ALA A 36 2.10 -1.43 7.65
C ALA A 36 0.95 -2.22 7.01
N LEU A 37 -0.22 -1.60 6.82
CA LEU A 37 -1.36 -2.24 6.16
C LEU A 37 -1.11 -2.56 4.69
N GLY A 38 -0.30 -1.75 4.01
CA GLY A 38 0.17 -2.04 2.65
C GLY A 38 1.01 -3.32 2.57
N ASN A 39 1.52 -3.85 3.69
CA ASN A 39 2.24 -5.11 3.74
C ASN A 39 1.40 -6.28 4.28
N LEU A 40 0.19 -6.00 4.75
CA LEU A 40 -0.67 -7.00 5.38
C LEU A 40 -1.01 -8.21 4.48
N PRO A 41 -1.24 -8.06 3.16
CA PRO A 41 -1.58 -9.20 2.32
C PRO A 41 -0.51 -10.31 2.31
N ASP A 42 0.77 -9.94 2.32
CA ASP A 42 1.90 -10.87 2.38
C ASP A 42 2.08 -11.55 3.74
N CYS A 43 1.36 -11.12 4.79
CA CYS A 43 1.31 -11.89 6.03
C CYS A 43 0.66 -13.27 5.84
N ASP A 44 0.06 -13.54 4.67
CA ASP A 44 -0.41 -14.86 4.29
C ASP A 44 0.72 -15.92 4.18
N PHE A 45 1.99 -15.49 4.11
CA PHE A 45 3.14 -16.39 4.24
C PHE A 45 3.15 -17.15 5.57
N PHE A 46 2.47 -16.64 6.61
CA PHE A 46 2.23 -17.39 7.83
C PHE A 46 1.54 -18.73 7.56
N PHE A 47 0.52 -18.75 6.68
CA PHE A 47 -0.17 -19.99 6.32
C PHE A 47 0.77 -20.94 5.57
N VAL A 48 1.65 -20.41 4.72
CA VAL A 48 2.58 -21.21 3.92
C VAL A 48 3.70 -21.79 4.77
N TRP A 49 4.36 -20.97 5.59
CA TRP A 49 5.57 -21.36 6.32
C TRP A 49 5.30 -21.97 7.69
N ILE A 50 4.31 -21.46 8.43
CA ILE A 50 4.03 -21.91 9.80
C ILE A 50 2.97 -23.00 9.79
N LEU A 51 1.88 -22.81 9.04
CA LEU A 51 0.81 -23.79 8.93
C LEU A 51 1.03 -24.83 7.83
N HIS A 52 2.18 -24.78 7.15
CA HIS A 52 2.59 -25.73 6.10
C HIS A 52 1.54 -25.90 4.98
N MET A 53 0.75 -24.86 4.73
CA MET A 53 -0.19 -24.87 3.61
C MET A 53 0.57 -24.76 2.28
N GLY A 54 -0.02 -25.31 1.21
CA GLY A 54 0.60 -25.27 -0.11
C GLY A 54 0.86 -23.82 -0.59
N ARG A 55 1.92 -23.62 -1.39
CA ARG A 55 2.30 -22.29 -1.92
C ARG A 55 1.19 -21.60 -2.71
N SER A 56 0.18 -22.34 -3.18
CA SER A 56 -1.04 -21.83 -3.80
C SER A 56 -1.90 -20.96 -2.87
N TRP A 57 -1.69 -21.01 -1.55
CA TRP A 57 -2.36 -20.13 -0.58
C TRP A 57 -1.82 -18.71 -0.61
N HIS A 58 -0.56 -18.54 -1.00
CA HIS A 58 0.01 -17.21 -1.18
C HIS A 58 -0.66 -16.51 -2.38
N ARG A 59 -1.02 -15.24 -2.20
CA ARG A 59 -1.74 -14.42 -3.20
C ARG A 59 -3.12 -14.95 -3.57
N ALA A 60 -3.71 -15.76 -2.69
CA ALA A 60 -5.09 -16.20 -2.80
C ALA A 60 -6.01 -15.17 -2.13
N PHE A 61 -6.71 -15.57 -1.06
CA PHE A 61 -7.72 -14.75 -0.41
C PHE A 61 -7.22 -13.38 0.07
N SER A 62 -5.99 -13.31 0.60
CA SER A 62 -5.35 -12.10 1.14
C SER A 62 -5.16 -10.99 0.10
N HIS A 63 -5.04 -11.36 -1.17
CA HIS A 63 -4.83 -10.45 -2.30
C HIS A 63 -6.13 -10.21 -3.07
N SER A 64 -7.27 -10.29 -2.40
CA SER A 64 -8.57 -10.04 -3.00
C SER A 64 -9.11 -8.66 -2.64
N ILE A 65 -9.97 -8.13 -3.51
CA ILE A 65 -10.71 -6.88 -3.24
C ILE A 65 -11.61 -7.07 -2.01
N VAL A 66 -12.24 -8.25 -1.87
CA VAL A 66 -13.11 -8.56 -0.75
C VAL A 66 -12.34 -8.55 0.57
N PHE A 67 -11.15 -9.15 0.62
CA PHE A 67 -10.29 -9.09 1.80
C PHE A 67 -9.93 -7.65 2.17
N SER A 68 -9.52 -6.85 1.18
CA SER A 68 -9.15 -5.46 1.38
C SER A 68 -10.33 -4.63 1.94
N LEU A 69 -11.54 -4.84 1.42
CA LEU A 69 -12.76 -4.21 1.91
C LEU A 69 -13.09 -4.64 3.35
N MET A 70 -13.08 -5.94 3.63
CA MET A 70 -13.40 -6.48 4.94
C MET A 70 -12.45 -5.96 6.02
N ILE A 71 -11.14 -6.02 5.77
CA ILE A 71 -10.15 -5.55 6.73
C ILE A 71 -10.16 -4.02 6.83
N GLY A 72 -10.25 -3.30 5.72
CA GLY A 72 -10.28 -1.84 5.71
C GLY A 72 -11.47 -1.27 6.47
N PHE A 73 -12.69 -1.77 6.21
CA PHE A 73 -13.89 -1.38 6.94
C PHE A 73 -13.87 -1.86 8.39
N GLY A 74 -13.46 -3.11 8.64
CA GLY A 74 -13.36 -3.66 9.98
C GLY A 74 -12.41 -2.85 10.87
N LEU A 75 -11.24 -2.48 10.36
CA LEU A 75 -10.29 -1.61 11.07
C LEU A 75 -10.84 -0.21 11.30
N ALA A 76 -11.53 0.38 10.31
CA ALA A 76 -12.14 1.69 10.50
C ALA A 76 -13.25 1.67 11.58
N MET A 77 -14.05 0.60 11.64
CA MET A 77 -15.04 0.39 12.69
C MET A 77 -14.38 0.19 14.06
N LEU A 78 -13.33 -0.64 14.13
CA LEU A 78 -12.57 -0.89 15.35
C LEU A 78 -11.95 0.40 15.89
N LEU A 79 -11.33 1.21 15.01
CA LEU A 79 -10.74 2.50 15.40
C LEU A 79 -11.80 3.49 15.88
N ALA A 80 -12.96 3.54 15.22
CA ALA A 80 -14.09 4.37 15.65
C ALA A 80 -14.58 3.96 17.05
N TRP A 81 -14.73 2.65 17.29
CA TRP A 81 -15.14 2.10 18.57
C TRP A 81 -14.12 2.39 19.69
N LEU A 82 -12.84 2.10 19.46
CA LEU A 82 -11.76 2.33 20.43
C LEU A 82 -11.58 3.82 20.77
N SER A 83 -11.74 4.69 19.79
CA SER A 83 -11.61 6.15 19.97
C SER A 83 -12.90 6.83 20.45
N LYS A 84 -14.01 6.08 20.55
CA LYS A 84 -15.36 6.62 20.84
C LYS A 84 -15.76 7.75 19.87
N GLN A 85 -15.30 7.66 18.62
CA GLN A 85 -15.61 8.62 17.56
C GLN A 85 -16.63 8.02 16.59
N PRO A 86 -17.43 8.85 15.89
CA PRO A 86 -18.32 8.34 14.86
C PRO A 86 -17.53 7.68 13.72
N PHE A 87 -18.08 6.60 13.18
CA PHE A 87 -17.52 5.93 12.00
C PHE A 87 -17.47 6.89 10.81
N LYS A 88 -16.29 6.98 10.18
CA LYS A 88 -16.08 7.80 8.98
C LYS A 88 -15.81 6.90 7.78
N ARG A 89 -16.71 6.94 6.80
CA ARG A 89 -16.58 6.20 5.53
C ARG A 89 -15.27 6.53 4.80
N THR A 90 -14.82 7.78 4.88
CA THR A 90 -13.54 8.22 4.30
C THR A 90 -12.35 7.44 4.87
N ASN A 91 -12.33 7.17 6.18
CA ASN A 91 -11.29 6.37 6.81
C ASN A 91 -11.35 4.91 6.34
N ALA A 92 -12.56 4.34 6.22
CA ALA A 92 -12.72 2.97 5.73
C ALA A 92 -12.19 2.80 4.30
N TRP A 93 -12.51 3.74 3.41
CA TRP A 93 -11.99 3.74 2.04
C TRP A 93 -10.48 3.97 1.97
N LEU A 94 -9.95 4.84 2.85
CA LEU A 94 -8.51 5.07 2.94
C LEU A 94 -7.75 3.79 3.34
N LEU A 95 -8.19 3.12 4.40
CA LEU A 95 -7.57 1.88 4.88
C LEU A 95 -7.73 0.74 3.87
N THR A 96 -8.90 0.64 3.23
CA THR A 96 -9.14 -0.30 2.12
C THR A 96 -8.17 -0.04 0.98
N GLY A 97 -8.01 1.22 0.56
CA GLY A 97 -7.10 1.61 -0.51
C GLY A 97 -5.65 1.32 -0.18
N ALA A 98 -5.23 1.52 1.08
CA ALA A 98 -3.88 1.17 1.54
C ALA A 98 -3.59 -0.32 1.36
N ILE A 99 -4.51 -1.20 1.79
CA ILE A 99 -4.36 -2.66 1.63
C ILE A 99 -4.44 -3.05 0.16
N LEU A 100 -5.44 -2.54 -0.57
CA LEU A 100 -5.66 -2.87 -1.98
C LEU A 100 -4.50 -2.43 -2.87
N SER A 101 -3.80 -1.34 -2.51
CA SER A 101 -2.62 -0.87 -3.25
C SER A 101 -1.53 -1.94 -3.36
N HIS A 102 -1.42 -2.83 -2.37
CA HIS A 102 -0.53 -3.98 -2.40
C HIS A 102 -0.87 -4.89 -3.58
N THR A 103 -2.10 -5.41 -3.61
CA THR A 103 -2.59 -6.32 -4.66
C THR A 103 -2.47 -5.68 -6.04
N LEU A 104 -2.81 -4.40 -6.17
CA LEU A 104 -2.71 -3.68 -7.43
C LEU A 104 -1.27 -3.55 -7.92
N LEU A 105 -0.33 -3.25 -7.02
CA LEU A 105 1.09 -3.19 -7.38
C LEU A 105 1.62 -4.58 -7.78
N ASP A 106 1.16 -5.62 -7.09
CA ASP A 106 1.54 -6.99 -7.35
C ASP A 106 1.11 -7.46 -8.72
N ILE A 107 -0.16 -7.24 -9.09
CA ILE A 107 -0.65 -7.60 -10.44
C ILE A 107 0.01 -6.73 -11.52
N ALA A 108 0.31 -5.46 -11.23
CA ALA A 108 0.96 -4.56 -12.18
C ALA A 108 2.41 -4.96 -12.49
N THR A 109 3.11 -5.55 -11.53
CA THR A 109 4.54 -5.87 -11.63
C THR A 109 4.84 -7.35 -11.89
N THR A 110 3.85 -8.22 -11.70
CA THR A 110 3.97 -9.67 -11.93
C THR A 110 3.85 -10.00 -13.42
N ARG A 111 4.76 -10.87 -13.90
CA ARG A 111 4.91 -11.24 -15.31
C ARG A 111 3.91 -12.28 -15.82
N SER A 112 3.52 -13.23 -14.97
CA SER A 112 2.72 -14.39 -15.38
C SER A 112 1.52 -14.59 -14.47
N ALA A 113 0.38 -14.98 -15.05
CA ALA A 113 -0.82 -15.30 -14.28
C ALA A 113 -0.61 -16.48 -13.32
N VAL A 114 0.38 -17.36 -13.58
CA VAL A 114 0.73 -18.47 -12.67
C VAL A 114 1.17 -17.95 -11.29
N SER A 115 1.92 -16.84 -11.26
CA SER A 115 2.35 -16.15 -10.04
C SER A 115 1.50 -14.92 -9.68
N GLY A 116 0.41 -14.70 -10.43
CA GLY A 116 -0.54 -13.62 -10.23
C GLY A 116 -1.40 -13.78 -8.98
N ALA A 117 -2.28 -12.81 -8.73
CA ALA A 117 -3.11 -12.75 -7.53
C ALA A 117 -4.59 -13.05 -7.82
N GLN A 118 -5.29 -13.70 -6.87
CA GLN A 118 -6.73 -13.97 -6.96
C GLN A 118 -7.57 -12.76 -6.53
N VAL A 119 -7.55 -11.72 -7.37
CA VAL A 119 -8.18 -10.42 -7.08
C VAL A 119 -9.69 -10.53 -6.82
N LEU A 120 -10.37 -11.48 -7.47
CA LEU A 120 -11.81 -11.70 -7.42
C LEU A 120 -12.25 -12.80 -6.45
N TRP A 121 -11.35 -13.33 -5.62
CA TRP A 121 -11.74 -14.26 -4.56
C TRP A 121 -12.75 -13.58 -3.61
N PRO A 122 -13.81 -14.27 -3.12
CA PRO A 122 -14.10 -15.70 -3.23
C PRO A 122 -14.94 -16.09 -4.45
N PHE A 123 -15.28 -15.15 -5.33
CA PHE A 123 -16.16 -15.41 -6.48
C PHE A 123 -15.45 -16.16 -7.62
N SER A 124 -14.13 -15.98 -7.75
CA SER A 124 -13.32 -16.67 -8.74
C SER A 124 -11.92 -16.96 -8.20
N ASN A 125 -11.39 -18.12 -8.59
CA ASN A 125 -10.01 -18.54 -8.30
C ASN A 125 -9.02 -18.11 -9.40
N GLN A 126 -9.48 -17.36 -10.41
CA GLN A 126 -8.64 -16.85 -11.49
C GLN A 126 -7.57 -15.90 -10.95
N ARG A 127 -6.33 -16.10 -11.39
CA ARG A 127 -5.19 -15.25 -11.04
C ARG A 127 -4.94 -14.21 -12.13
N PHE A 128 -4.70 -12.97 -11.72
CA PHE A 128 -4.46 -11.84 -12.61
C PHE A 128 -2.99 -11.38 -12.53
N ALA A 129 -2.44 -11.03 -13.67
CA ALA A 129 -1.12 -10.41 -13.84
C ALA A 129 -1.17 -9.53 -15.09
N LEU A 130 -0.72 -8.28 -14.97
CA LEU A 130 -0.81 -7.27 -16.03
C LEU A 130 0.55 -7.00 -16.70
N ASN A 131 1.67 -7.34 -16.03
CA ASN A 131 3.01 -7.15 -16.55
C ASN A 131 3.30 -5.74 -17.11
N LEU A 132 2.76 -4.70 -16.45
CA LEU A 132 2.93 -3.31 -16.88
C LEU A 132 4.35 -2.81 -16.59
N PHE A 133 4.90 -3.20 -15.44
CA PHE A 133 6.24 -2.82 -14.99
C PHE A 133 6.95 -4.07 -14.48
N PRO A 134 7.48 -4.95 -15.36
CA PRO A 134 8.09 -6.20 -14.96
C PRO A 134 9.19 -5.97 -13.92
N TYR A 135 8.95 -6.43 -12.70
CA TYR A 135 9.83 -6.20 -11.56
C TYR A 135 10.47 -7.50 -11.07
N ASN A 136 11.78 -7.63 -11.26
CA ASN A 136 12.52 -8.88 -11.07
C ASN A 136 13.09 -9.09 -9.67
N GLY A 137 12.82 -8.19 -8.72
CA GLY A 137 13.55 -8.12 -7.44
C GLY A 137 13.76 -9.48 -6.75
N ILE A 138 12.69 -10.27 -6.58
CA ILE A 138 12.75 -11.55 -5.87
C ILE A 138 13.29 -12.72 -6.73
N GLU A 139 13.05 -12.74 -8.04
CA GLU A 139 13.62 -13.79 -8.91
C GLU A 139 15.16 -13.72 -8.95
N SER A 140 15.72 -12.51 -8.87
CA SER A 140 17.16 -12.30 -8.76
C SER A 140 17.77 -12.62 -7.38
N PHE A 141 16.95 -12.82 -6.34
CA PHE A 141 17.43 -13.24 -5.01
C PHE A 141 17.65 -14.75 -4.95
N LEU A 142 16.78 -15.53 -5.60
CA LEU A 142 16.83 -17.00 -5.60
C LEU A 142 17.97 -17.59 -6.43
N HIS A 143 18.70 -16.77 -7.19
CA HIS A 143 19.80 -17.21 -8.06
C HIS A 143 21.20 -16.95 -7.46
N ARG A 144 21.27 -16.52 -6.19
CA ARG A 144 22.54 -16.22 -5.51
C ARG A 144 22.96 -17.37 -4.61
N ASN A 145 24.25 -17.70 -4.65
CA ASN A 145 24.77 -18.94 -4.08
C ASN A 145 25.24 -18.76 -2.63
N THR A 146 25.37 -17.51 -2.14
CA THR A 146 25.82 -17.23 -0.77
C THR A 146 24.86 -16.33 0.01
N LEU A 147 24.90 -16.46 1.35
CA LEU A 147 24.14 -15.59 2.26
C LEU A 147 24.51 -14.12 2.12
N VAL A 148 25.79 -13.82 1.86
CA VAL A 148 26.30 -12.45 1.69
C VAL A 148 25.69 -11.82 0.44
N GLU A 149 25.77 -12.52 -0.69
CA GLU A 149 25.17 -12.06 -1.95
C GLU A 149 23.66 -11.83 -1.82
N SER A 150 22.99 -12.69 -1.05
CA SER A 150 21.56 -12.57 -0.76
C SER A 150 21.28 -11.28 0.03
N ILE A 151 22.00 -11.05 1.13
CA ILE A 151 21.85 -9.84 1.96
C ILE A 151 22.14 -8.57 1.16
N GLU A 152 23.24 -8.54 0.41
CA GLU A 152 23.59 -7.42 -0.47
C GLU A 152 22.51 -7.16 -1.52
N GLY A 153 21.97 -8.24 -2.10
CA GLY A 153 20.86 -8.17 -3.04
C GLY A 153 19.61 -7.55 -2.44
N ALA A 154 19.17 -8.04 -1.28
CA ALA A 154 18.02 -7.50 -0.57
C ALA A 154 18.24 -6.01 -0.24
N PHE A 155 19.43 -5.65 0.23
CA PHE A 155 19.76 -4.26 0.52
C PHE A 155 19.65 -3.36 -0.73
N TYR A 156 20.22 -3.80 -1.86
CA TYR A 156 20.15 -3.05 -3.11
C TYR A 156 18.72 -2.86 -3.63
N PHE A 157 17.88 -3.90 -3.57
CA PHE A 157 16.47 -3.78 -3.96
C PHE A 157 15.69 -2.88 -3.03
N CYS A 158 15.88 -3.02 -1.71
CA CYS A 158 15.30 -2.13 -0.72
C CYS A 158 15.66 -0.66 -0.97
N LEU A 159 16.92 -0.38 -1.30
CA LEU A 159 17.37 0.98 -1.63
C LEU A 159 16.74 1.48 -2.93
N THR A 160 16.68 0.64 -3.96
CA THR A 160 16.05 0.98 -5.25
C THR A 160 14.57 1.33 -5.07
N GLU A 161 13.84 0.53 -4.29
CA GLU A 161 12.44 0.79 -3.98
C GLU A 161 12.25 2.05 -3.15
N LEU A 162 13.13 2.28 -2.17
CA LEU A 162 13.12 3.50 -1.39
C LEU A 162 13.28 4.73 -2.29
N VAL A 163 14.18 4.69 -3.26
CA VAL A 163 14.37 5.79 -4.22
C VAL A 163 13.15 5.97 -5.11
N LEU A 164 12.66 4.90 -5.74
CA LEU A 164 11.53 4.95 -6.67
C LEU A 164 10.23 5.36 -5.98
N PHE A 165 9.81 4.61 -4.96
CA PHE A 165 8.55 4.85 -4.27
C PHE A 165 8.64 6.00 -3.28
N GLY A 166 9.84 6.32 -2.76
CA GLY A 166 10.06 7.54 -1.98
C GLY A 166 9.91 8.79 -2.83
N THR A 167 10.32 8.75 -4.11
CA THR A 167 10.06 9.85 -5.05
C THR A 167 8.56 10.02 -5.30
N ILE A 168 7.82 8.92 -5.52
CA ILE A 168 6.35 8.96 -5.66
C ILE A 168 5.71 9.55 -4.41
N PHE A 169 6.15 9.15 -3.21
CA PHE A 169 5.68 9.69 -1.95
C PHE A 169 5.92 11.21 -1.84
N CYS A 170 7.13 11.66 -2.15
CA CYS A 170 7.47 13.08 -2.16
C CYS A 170 6.62 13.87 -3.16
N LEU A 171 6.42 13.36 -4.37
CA LEU A 171 5.58 13.99 -5.40
C LEU A 171 4.11 14.04 -4.99
N ALA A 172 3.56 12.96 -4.42
CA ALA A 172 2.22 12.93 -3.86
C ALA A 172 2.04 14.02 -2.78
N ARG A 173 3.06 14.22 -1.94
CA ARG A 173 3.03 15.26 -0.91
C ARG A 173 3.13 16.68 -1.47
N LEU A 174 4.02 16.89 -2.44
CA LEU A 174 4.25 18.19 -3.07
C LEU A 174 3.05 18.62 -3.90
N SER A 175 2.49 17.73 -4.72
CA SER A 175 1.28 17.98 -5.50
C SER A 175 0.10 18.37 -4.61
N ARG A 176 -0.07 17.68 -3.47
CA ARG A 176 -1.09 18.04 -2.49
C ARG A 176 -0.87 19.43 -1.89
N SER A 177 0.36 19.74 -1.47
CA SER A 177 0.74 21.05 -0.94
C SER A 177 0.48 22.18 -1.96
N PHE A 178 0.81 21.92 -3.23
CA PHE A 178 0.57 22.84 -4.32
C PHE A 178 -0.93 23.10 -4.53
N PHE A 179 -1.74 22.05 -4.61
CA PHE A 179 -3.19 22.17 -4.84
C PHE A 179 -3.89 22.90 -3.69
N GLU A 180 -3.48 22.67 -2.44
CA GLU A 180 -4.02 23.39 -1.27
C GLU A 180 -3.70 24.88 -1.34
N ARG A 181 -2.45 25.25 -1.62
CA ARG A 181 -2.05 26.66 -1.79
C ARG A 181 -2.77 27.32 -2.96
N PHE A 182 -2.87 26.61 -4.08
CA PHE A 182 -3.59 27.08 -5.26
C PHE A 182 -5.08 27.31 -4.94
N SER A 183 -5.73 26.37 -4.25
CA SER A 183 -7.12 26.52 -3.83
C SER A 183 -7.32 27.71 -2.88
N GLN A 184 -6.39 27.97 -1.96
CA GLN A 184 -6.44 29.15 -1.09
C GLN A 184 -6.28 30.46 -1.87
N LEU A 185 -5.44 30.49 -2.90
CA LEU A 185 -5.25 31.66 -3.75
C LEU A 185 -6.47 31.94 -4.65
N VAL A 186 -7.13 30.89 -5.15
CA VAL A 186 -8.25 31.02 -6.09
C VAL A 186 -9.59 31.21 -5.38
N TYR A 187 -9.79 30.53 -4.25
CA TYR A 187 -11.09 30.47 -3.54
C TYR A 187 -11.04 31.03 -2.11
N GLY A 188 -9.88 31.47 -1.63
CA GLY A 188 -9.79 32.14 -0.34
C GLY A 188 -10.51 33.49 -0.42
N GLU A 189 -11.60 33.64 0.33
CA GLU A 189 -12.25 34.93 0.50
C GLU A 189 -11.21 35.96 0.97
N PHE A 190 -11.12 37.09 0.27
CA PHE A 190 -10.41 38.27 0.78
C PHE A 190 -11.03 38.59 2.15
N PRO A 191 -10.23 38.83 3.20
CA PRO A 191 -10.79 39.29 4.46
C PRO A 191 -11.56 40.57 4.17
N SER A 192 -12.87 40.55 4.39
CA SER A 192 -13.71 41.74 4.31
C SER A 192 -13.13 42.75 5.30
N SER A 193 -12.53 43.82 4.78
CA SER A 193 -12.14 44.98 5.56
C SER A 193 -13.42 45.68 6.02
N SER A 194 -14.04 45.18 7.09
CA SER A 194 -15.05 45.92 7.82
C SER A 194 -14.32 46.93 8.72
N ASN A 195 -14.33 48.18 8.27
CA ASN A 195 -14.05 49.39 9.05
C ASN A 195 -15.04 49.54 10.21
#